data_AF-R0K2P5-F1
#
_entry.id   AF-R0K2P5-F1
#
_cell.length_a   1.000
_cell.length_b   1.000
_cell.length_c   1.000
_cell.angle_alpha   90.00
_cell.angle_beta   90.00
_cell.angle_gamma   90.00
#
_symmetry.space_group_name_H-M   'P 1'
#
loop_
_entity.id
_entity.type
_entity.pdbx_description
1 polymer ?
#
loop_
_entity_poly.entity_id
_entity_poly.type
_entity_poly.pdbx_seq_one_letter_code
_entity_poly.pdbx_strand_id
1 'polypeptide(L)'
;MSQLSAARQPLNPPASPSADIDELPPYLRRHVQVGFNHDDITALLSSIESSQAASSSATRLALLPTEILLHILEYVPVDHLLDWRLVCRGFRDAIDGQVLYRQLRRTKLVGYMGPRHERPMDTLSDTEYEKIHLVHARFQRVEKSPEQETATGPRATNTPVWSHKYAVFSIDDAWYSDFHRIGGAAARQGDTIEDADAQWMITLDQLELCRPEDGFGTLRWCIWLDDAVLDLDFPVEDGRMHFDVDVNLNQRRIRVAWKDMLFRFLKTERALRMLLDEKRNETFTFSHSEDCLRLLRRTRLAASLNPSDKLDRHTRWSLRLLHPLFGRPGSHAHATALETTEDNALHMLLLLRRTAAMTTRQLAYLATLAAEYRVMEVRLRSLDDAFAEFKSYLSMPGFQMNILLPAMITNAGHLPRNPVAWPDDLRAKIEVQVERWKAQKATVDHLTAMLEASNQAMGVPDDSFDQLESDF
;
A
#
# COMPACT_ATOMS: atom_id res chain seq x y z
N MET A 1 -32.44 60.41 39.62
CA MET A 1 -32.45 61.22 38.39
C MET A 1 -31.01 61.43 37.94
N SER A 2 -30.79 61.39 36.62
CA SER A 2 -29.52 61.51 35.88
C SER A 2 -28.61 60.29 35.85
N GLN A 3 -28.84 59.49 34.81
CA GLN A 3 -27.93 58.52 34.21
C GLN A 3 -26.85 59.26 33.39
N LEU A 4 -25.58 58.87 33.53
CA LEU A 4 -24.50 59.23 32.62
C LEU A 4 -24.32 58.09 31.61
N SER A 5 -24.73 58.34 30.37
CA SER A 5 -24.49 57.48 29.22
C SER A 5 -23.17 57.89 28.56
N ALA A 6 -22.18 56.99 28.57
CA ALA A 6 -20.91 57.17 27.89
C ALA A 6 -21.02 56.60 26.47
N ALA A 7 -20.98 57.48 25.47
CA ALA A 7 -20.90 57.12 24.06
C ALA A 7 -19.51 56.55 23.73
N ARG A 8 -19.46 55.27 23.32
CA ARG A 8 -18.28 54.65 22.70
C ARG A 8 -18.18 55.13 21.24
N GLN A 9 -17.10 55.84 20.91
CA GLN A 9 -16.68 56.07 19.53
C GLN A 9 -16.23 54.75 18.88
N PRO A 10 -16.54 54.48 17.60
CA PRO A 10 -15.95 53.37 16.87
C PRO A 10 -14.51 53.72 16.47
N LEU A 11 -13.56 52.87 16.89
CA LEU A 11 -12.19 52.85 16.40
C LEU A 11 -12.20 52.35 14.95
N ASN A 12 -11.95 53.25 14.00
CA ASN A 12 -11.57 52.88 12.64
C ASN A 12 -10.22 52.13 12.69
N PRO A 13 -10.08 50.95 12.06
CA PRO A 13 -8.78 50.34 11.86
C PRO A 13 -7.96 51.19 10.86
N PRO A 14 -6.63 51.30 11.04
CA PRO A 14 -5.79 51.98 10.06
C PRO A 14 -5.84 51.20 8.74
N ALA A 15 -6.19 51.91 7.67
CA ALA A 15 -6.09 51.40 6.31
C ALA A 15 -4.62 51.09 6.00
N SER A 16 -4.30 49.82 5.84
CA SER A 16 -3.02 49.38 5.27
C SER A 16 -2.94 49.92 3.84
N PRO A 17 -1.86 50.63 3.44
CA PRO A 17 -1.66 50.96 2.04
C PRO A 17 -1.44 49.66 1.27
N SER A 18 -2.34 49.36 0.35
CA SER A 18 -2.13 48.35 -0.68
C SER A 18 -0.96 48.80 -1.55
N ALA A 19 0.25 48.35 -1.24
CA ALA A 19 1.41 48.55 -2.10
C ALA A 19 1.15 47.82 -3.42
N ASP A 20 1.38 48.54 -4.52
CA ASP A 20 1.04 48.15 -5.88
C ASP A 20 1.69 46.81 -6.28
N ILE A 21 0.86 45.93 -6.82
CA ILE A 21 1.24 44.65 -7.45
C ILE A 21 2.23 44.86 -8.62
N ASP A 22 2.37 46.11 -9.09
CA ASP A 22 3.20 46.51 -10.22
C ASP A 22 4.72 46.61 -9.92
N GLU A 23 5.16 46.63 -8.66
CA GLU A 23 6.60 46.68 -8.34
C GLU A 23 7.31 45.31 -8.36
N LEU A 24 6.56 44.21 -8.49
CA LEU A 24 7.17 42.87 -8.54
C LEU A 24 7.77 42.60 -9.93
N PRO A 25 8.98 41.99 -10.00
CA PRO A 25 9.54 41.52 -11.26
C PRO A 25 8.54 40.64 -12.03
N PRO A 26 8.48 40.72 -13.37
CA PRO A 26 7.43 40.07 -14.18
C PRO A 26 7.31 38.56 -13.96
N TYR A 27 8.42 37.90 -13.56
CA TYR A 27 8.43 36.46 -13.26
C TYR A 27 7.72 36.12 -11.94
N LEU A 28 7.79 36.98 -10.91
CA LEU A 28 7.14 36.76 -9.61
C LEU A 28 5.65 37.12 -9.59
N ARG A 29 5.20 38.00 -10.50
CA ARG A 29 3.78 38.41 -10.58
C ARG A 29 2.82 37.23 -10.79
N ARG A 30 3.27 36.16 -11.45
CA ARG A 30 2.47 34.92 -11.65
C ARG A 30 2.27 34.12 -10.37
N HIS A 31 3.16 34.29 -9.38
CA HIS A 31 3.13 33.54 -8.12
C HIS A 31 2.29 34.22 -7.03
N VAL A 32 2.01 35.52 -7.17
CA VAL A 32 1.03 36.23 -6.33
C VAL A 32 -0.38 35.65 -6.49
N GLN A 33 -0.70 35.15 -7.69
CA GLN A 33 -1.97 34.46 -7.96
C GLN A 33 -2.05 33.05 -7.34
N VAL A 34 -0.94 32.50 -6.83
CA VAL A 34 -0.85 31.18 -6.18
C VAL A 34 -1.15 31.27 -4.66
N GLY A 35 -1.50 32.48 -4.17
CA GLY A 35 -1.87 32.70 -2.77
C GLY A 35 -0.77 33.26 -1.88
N PHE A 36 0.39 33.61 -2.44
CA PHE A 36 1.44 34.35 -1.74
C PHE A 36 1.13 35.86 -1.79
N ASN A 37 1.02 36.51 -0.64
CA ASN A 37 0.95 37.97 -0.59
C ASN A 37 2.38 38.57 -0.69
N HIS A 38 2.48 39.87 -0.97
CA HIS A 38 3.77 40.56 -1.14
C HIS A 38 4.65 40.46 0.12
N ASP A 39 4.02 40.45 1.29
CA ASP A 39 4.67 40.30 2.59
C ASP A 39 5.29 38.90 2.76
N ASP A 40 4.67 37.86 2.22
CA ASP A 40 5.19 36.49 2.28
C ASP A 40 6.43 36.30 1.38
N ILE A 41 6.44 36.95 0.21
CA ILE A 41 7.57 36.93 -0.71
C ILE A 41 8.75 37.72 -0.13
N THR A 42 8.49 38.90 0.43
CA THR A 42 9.53 39.71 1.11
C THR A 42 10.01 39.07 2.41
N ALA A 43 9.16 38.35 3.15
CA ALA A 43 9.58 37.53 4.30
C ALA A 43 10.45 36.34 3.88
N LEU A 44 10.15 35.70 2.74
CA LEU A 44 11.01 34.65 2.18
C LEU A 44 12.38 35.22 1.78
N LEU A 45 12.38 36.31 1.02
CA LEU A 45 13.61 36.97 0.57
C LEU A 45 14.45 37.50 1.74
N SER A 46 13.83 38.14 2.74
CA SER A 46 14.54 38.61 3.94
C SER A 46 15.03 37.48 4.85
N SER A 47 14.33 36.34 4.93
CA SER A 47 14.82 35.13 5.61
C SER A 47 16.03 34.52 4.88
N ILE A 48 16.01 34.54 3.54
CA ILE A 48 17.15 34.13 2.71
C ILE A 48 18.33 35.11 2.87
N GLU A 49 18.09 36.41 2.91
CA GLU A 49 19.15 37.42 3.08
C GLU A 49 19.73 37.43 4.50
N SER A 50 18.91 37.24 5.53
CA SER A 50 19.36 37.18 6.93
C SER A 50 20.14 35.90 7.25
N SER A 51 19.80 34.77 6.63
CA SER A 51 20.58 33.53 6.72
C SER A 51 21.92 33.59 5.97
N GLN A 52 22.13 34.61 5.14
CA GLN A 52 23.38 34.86 4.40
C GLN A 52 24.32 35.86 5.07
N ALA A 53 23.87 36.59 6.10
CA ALA A 53 24.70 37.58 6.80
C ALA A 53 25.83 36.95 7.63
N ALA A 54 25.83 35.61 7.80
CA ALA A 54 26.90 34.89 8.48
C ALA A 54 27.62 33.93 7.51
N SER A 55 28.85 34.30 7.18
CA SER A 55 29.93 33.44 6.65
C SER A 55 30.00 33.26 5.13
N SER A 56 30.99 33.95 4.58
CA SER A 56 31.73 33.59 3.38
C SER A 56 31.93 32.06 3.23
N SER A 57 31.72 31.58 2.00
CA SER A 57 32.17 30.28 1.43
C SER A 57 31.34 28.99 1.59
N ALA A 58 30.02 29.02 1.84
CA ALA A 58 29.17 27.82 1.78
C ALA A 58 28.10 27.87 0.67
N THR A 59 28.42 27.23 -0.47
CA THR A 59 27.51 26.52 -1.42
C THR A 59 26.07 27.05 -1.64
N ARG A 60 25.93 28.00 -2.57
CA ARG A 60 25.11 28.05 -3.82
C ARG A 60 23.75 27.30 -3.98
N LEU A 61 23.07 26.82 -2.93
CA LEU A 61 21.67 26.35 -3.05
C LEU A 61 20.63 27.47 -2.82
N ALA A 62 21.03 28.55 -2.15
CA ALA A 62 20.15 29.66 -1.75
C ALA A 62 20.01 30.82 -2.77
N LEU A 63 20.53 30.66 -3.99
CA LEU A 63 20.39 31.63 -5.10
C LEU A 63 19.37 31.17 -6.17
N LEU A 64 18.63 30.10 -5.89
CA LEU A 64 17.60 29.61 -6.80
C LEU A 64 16.35 30.49 -6.70
N PRO A 65 15.74 30.90 -7.83
CA PRO A 65 14.44 31.54 -7.83
C PRO A 65 13.42 30.74 -7.01
N THR A 66 12.51 31.44 -6.35
CA THR A 66 11.48 30.84 -5.47
C THR A 66 10.71 29.73 -6.18
N GLU A 67 10.44 29.89 -7.48
CA GLU A 67 9.78 28.89 -8.32
C GLU A 67 10.55 27.57 -8.38
N ILE A 68 11.88 27.65 -8.49
CA ILE A 68 12.74 26.46 -8.50
C ILE A 68 12.75 25.82 -7.13
N LEU A 69 12.81 26.60 -6.05
CA LEU A 69 12.74 26.07 -4.68
C LEU A 69 11.40 25.35 -4.41
N LEU A 70 10.29 25.95 -4.84
CA LEU A 70 8.96 25.34 -4.74
C LEU A 70 8.87 24.07 -5.60
N HIS A 71 9.46 24.07 -6.78
CA HIS A 71 9.52 22.87 -7.62
C HIS A 71 10.37 21.77 -6.98
N ILE A 72 11.48 22.13 -6.30
CA ILE A 72 12.30 21.17 -5.55
C ILE A 72 11.49 20.56 -4.40
N LEU A 73 10.69 21.35 -3.67
CA LEU A 73 9.83 20.86 -2.59
C LEU A 73 8.85 19.78 -3.06
N GLU A 74 8.43 19.82 -4.33
CA GLU A 74 7.55 18.80 -4.92
C GLU A 74 8.22 17.43 -5.11
N TYR A 75 9.56 17.36 -5.07
CA TYR A 75 10.35 16.12 -5.17
C TYR A 75 10.99 15.70 -3.84
N VAL A 76 10.76 16.46 -2.76
CA VAL A 76 11.24 16.08 -1.44
C VAL A 76 10.53 14.79 -1.00
N PRO A 77 11.27 13.77 -0.50
CA PRO A 77 10.69 12.57 0.08
C PRO A 77 9.68 12.89 1.18
N VAL A 78 8.61 12.08 1.25
CA VAL A 78 7.43 12.36 2.09
C VAL A 78 7.74 12.40 3.59
N ASP A 79 8.71 11.61 4.02
CA ASP A 79 9.25 11.51 5.38
C ASP A 79 10.05 12.75 5.83
N HIS A 80 10.54 13.55 4.87
CA HIS A 80 11.28 14.79 5.10
C HIS A 80 10.44 16.05 4.90
N LEU A 81 9.28 15.96 4.26
CA LEU A 81 8.49 17.12 3.86
C LEU A 81 8.12 18.05 5.04
N LEU A 82 7.83 17.49 6.22
CA LEU A 82 7.50 18.28 7.41
C LEU A 82 8.70 19.00 8.04
N ASP A 83 9.93 18.53 7.81
CA ASP A 83 11.13 19.25 8.26
C ASP A 83 11.27 20.57 7.46
N TRP A 84 11.01 20.53 6.15
CA TRP A 84 11.01 21.70 5.28
C TRP A 84 9.91 22.71 5.60
N ARG A 85 8.76 22.25 6.13
CA ARG A 85 7.66 23.10 6.60
C ARG A 85 8.07 24.06 7.73
N LEU A 86 9.14 23.74 8.47
CA LEU A 86 9.63 24.56 9.58
C LEU A 86 10.62 25.66 9.15
N VAL A 87 11.14 25.60 7.93
CA VAL A 87 12.22 26.49 7.46
C VAL A 87 11.74 27.93 7.32
N CYS A 88 10.61 28.16 6.65
CA CYS A 88 10.05 29.49 6.46
C CYS A 88 8.53 29.45 6.23
N ARG A 89 7.87 30.61 6.32
CA ARG A 89 6.43 30.74 6.08
C ARG A 89 6.04 30.37 4.65
N GLY A 90 6.81 30.81 3.64
CA GLY A 90 6.53 30.47 2.24
C GLY A 90 6.55 28.97 1.96
N PHE A 91 7.48 28.21 2.57
CA PHE A 91 7.50 26.75 2.46
C PHE A 91 6.31 26.12 3.18
N ARG A 92 5.93 26.65 4.33
CA ARG A 92 4.73 26.20 5.04
C ARG A 92 3.47 26.37 4.18
N ASP A 93 3.27 27.53 3.58
CA ASP A 93 2.07 27.82 2.80
C ASP A 93 2.07 27.01 1.48
N ALA A 94 3.23 26.81 0.86
CA ALA A 94 3.38 25.93 -0.30
C ALA A 94 3.08 24.46 0.04
N ILE A 95 3.63 23.98 1.17
CA ILE A 95 3.42 22.62 1.66
C ILE A 95 1.96 22.43 2.00
N ASP A 96 1.33 23.31 2.76
CA ASP A 96 -0.07 23.20 3.19
C ASP A 96 -1.10 23.38 2.03
N GLY A 97 -0.63 23.84 0.86
CA GLY A 97 -1.42 24.07 -0.36
C GLY A 97 -1.02 23.18 -1.53
N GLN A 98 -0.30 23.76 -2.50
CA GLN A 98 0.01 23.15 -3.79
C GLN A 98 0.79 21.83 -3.67
N VAL A 99 1.81 21.78 -2.81
CA VAL A 99 2.67 20.59 -2.69
C VAL A 99 1.88 19.43 -2.09
N LEU A 100 1.11 19.64 -1.01
CA LEU A 100 0.26 18.59 -0.45
C LEU A 100 -0.81 18.11 -1.44
N TYR A 101 -1.35 19.01 -2.27
CA TYR A 101 -2.26 18.61 -3.35
C TYR A 101 -1.56 17.78 -4.44
N ARG A 102 -0.30 18.08 -4.77
CA ARG A 102 0.49 17.25 -5.68
C ARG A 102 0.74 15.86 -5.09
N GLN A 103 0.98 15.77 -3.79
CA GLN A 103 1.09 14.47 -3.10
C GLN A 103 -0.25 13.72 -3.11
N LEU A 104 -1.37 14.40 -2.85
CA LEU A 104 -2.71 13.81 -2.92
C LEU A 104 -2.97 13.10 -4.27
N ARG A 105 -2.55 13.72 -5.38
CA ARG A 105 -2.73 13.14 -6.72
C ARG A 105 -1.94 11.84 -6.94
N ARG A 106 -0.89 11.62 -6.16
CA ARG A 106 -0.05 10.40 -6.19
C ARG A 106 -0.50 9.37 -5.17
N THR A 107 -1.28 9.78 -4.18
CA THR A 107 -1.82 8.91 -3.15
C THR A 107 -2.76 7.85 -3.75
N LYS A 108 -2.62 6.64 -3.25
CA LYS A 108 -3.57 5.54 -3.44
C LYS A 108 -4.06 5.09 -2.06
N LEU A 109 -5.33 4.72 -1.99
CA LEU A 109 -5.89 4.02 -0.83
C LEU A 109 -5.93 2.54 -1.16
N VAL A 110 -5.52 1.70 -0.22
CA VAL A 110 -5.50 0.24 -0.41
C VAL A 110 -6.28 -0.41 0.71
N GLY A 111 -7.45 -0.95 0.38
CA GLY A 111 -8.28 -1.74 1.29
C GLY A 111 -7.73 -3.16 1.37
N TYR A 112 -7.79 -3.77 2.55
CA TYR A 112 -7.36 -5.13 2.79
C TYR A 112 -8.55 -5.96 3.24
N MET A 113 -8.89 -6.99 2.46
CA MET A 113 -10.04 -7.85 2.75
C MET A 113 -9.75 -8.91 3.83
N GLY A 114 -8.49 -9.10 4.22
CA GLY A 114 -8.10 -10.06 5.25
C GLY A 114 -7.08 -11.12 4.78
N PRO A 115 -6.50 -11.87 5.73
CA PRO A 115 -5.45 -12.84 5.46
C PRO A 115 -5.98 -14.12 4.85
N ARG A 116 -5.11 -14.82 4.11
CA ARG A 116 -5.42 -16.06 3.37
C ARG A 116 -6.05 -17.17 4.22
N HIS A 117 -5.76 -17.21 5.52
CA HIS A 117 -6.18 -18.28 6.43
C HIS A 117 -7.47 -17.95 7.23
N GLU A 118 -8.04 -16.75 7.06
CA GLU A 118 -9.28 -16.37 7.72
C GLU A 118 -10.47 -16.55 6.77
N ARG A 119 -11.68 -16.77 7.33
CA ARG A 119 -12.89 -16.87 6.52
C ARG A 119 -13.31 -15.48 6.01
N PRO A 120 -13.82 -15.36 4.77
CA PRO A 120 -14.03 -16.43 3.78
C PRO A 120 -12.81 -16.71 2.86
N MET A 121 -11.66 -16.07 3.10
CA MET A 121 -10.45 -16.18 2.26
C MET A 121 -9.83 -17.58 2.23
N ASP A 122 -10.01 -18.36 3.28
CA ASP A 122 -9.54 -19.74 3.40
C ASP A 122 -10.08 -20.65 2.27
N THR A 123 -11.28 -20.38 1.78
CA THR A 123 -11.92 -21.16 0.71
C THR A 123 -11.40 -20.89 -0.70
N LEU A 124 -10.70 -19.77 -0.91
CA LEU A 124 -10.24 -19.36 -2.24
C LEU A 124 -9.06 -20.20 -2.72
N SER A 125 -8.87 -20.29 -4.04
CA SER A 125 -7.55 -20.62 -4.60
C SER A 125 -6.58 -19.44 -4.43
N ASP A 126 -5.28 -19.70 -4.45
CA ASP A 126 -4.28 -18.62 -4.35
C ASP A 126 -4.40 -17.62 -5.52
N THR A 127 -4.84 -18.08 -6.69
CA THR A 127 -5.17 -17.20 -7.82
C THR A 127 -6.29 -16.22 -7.53
N GLU A 128 -7.32 -16.68 -6.83
CA GLU A 128 -8.50 -15.88 -6.53
C GLU A 128 -8.19 -14.92 -5.40
N TYR A 129 -7.52 -15.40 -4.34
CA TYR A 129 -7.06 -14.56 -3.24
C TYR A 129 -6.23 -13.37 -3.74
N GLU A 130 -5.20 -13.62 -4.57
CA GLU A 130 -4.32 -12.56 -5.09
C GLU A 130 -5.08 -11.48 -5.90
N LYS A 131 -6.23 -11.82 -6.49
CA LYS A 131 -7.05 -10.86 -7.27
C LYS A 131 -7.92 -9.95 -6.40
N ILE A 132 -8.40 -10.45 -5.26
CA ILE A 132 -9.42 -9.74 -4.48
C ILE A 132 -8.93 -9.25 -3.12
N HIS A 133 -7.90 -9.86 -2.52
CA HIS A 133 -7.48 -9.53 -1.16
C HIS A 133 -7.09 -8.06 -0.93
N LEU A 134 -6.72 -7.34 -2.00
CA LEU A 134 -6.41 -5.90 -1.98
C LEU A 134 -7.35 -5.10 -2.87
N VAL A 135 -8.00 -4.09 -2.29
CA VAL A 135 -8.88 -3.14 -2.97
C VAL A 135 -8.10 -1.87 -3.26
N HIS A 136 -7.72 -1.64 -4.52
CA HIS A 136 -7.01 -0.41 -4.89
C HIS A 136 -7.99 0.71 -5.24
N ALA A 137 -7.80 1.88 -4.65
CA ALA A 137 -8.52 3.10 -4.99
C ALA A 137 -7.57 4.24 -5.32
N ARG A 138 -7.81 4.93 -6.43
CA ARG A 138 -6.94 5.98 -6.97
C ARG A 138 -7.60 7.34 -6.87
N PHE A 139 -6.81 8.36 -6.61
CA PHE A 139 -7.29 9.74 -6.58
C PHE A 139 -7.99 10.09 -7.91
N GLN A 140 -9.22 10.58 -7.81
CA GLN A 140 -10.01 11.01 -8.96
C GLN A 140 -10.13 12.52 -9.01
N ARG A 141 -10.61 13.14 -7.93
CA ARG A 141 -10.87 14.59 -7.87
C ARG A 141 -11.00 15.09 -6.44
N VAL A 142 -11.02 16.42 -6.29
CA VAL A 142 -11.42 17.10 -5.06
C VAL A 142 -12.86 17.60 -5.21
N GLU A 143 -13.69 17.36 -4.21
CA GLU A 143 -15.08 17.83 -4.18
C GLU A 143 -15.15 19.34 -3.98
N LYS A 144 -15.99 19.99 -4.78
CA LYS A 144 -16.35 21.40 -4.56
C LYS A 144 -17.44 21.46 -3.49
N SER A 145 -17.39 22.47 -2.62
CA SER A 145 -18.46 22.66 -1.63
C SER A 145 -19.76 23.04 -2.36
N PRO A 146 -20.92 22.44 -2.01
CA PRO A 146 -22.21 22.78 -2.62
C PRO A 146 -22.59 24.27 -2.43
N GLU A 147 -22.07 24.91 -1.38
CA GLU A 147 -22.22 26.35 -1.11
C GLU A 147 -21.52 27.23 -2.17
N GLN A 148 -20.50 26.71 -2.87
CA GLN A 148 -19.79 27.42 -3.94
C GLN A 148 -20.37 27.15 -5.32
N GLU A 149 -21.08 26.04 -5.53
CA GLU A 149 -21.77 25.74 -6.80
C GLU A 149 -23.02 26.61 -6.99
N THR A 150 -23.64 27.05 -5.90
CA THR A 150 -24.83 27.93 -5.91
C THR A 150 -24.50 29.42 -5.92
N ALA A 151 -23.25 29.80 -5.62
CA ALA A 151 -22.79 31.18 -5.66
C ALA A 151 -22.52 31.64 -7.10
N THR A 152 -23.56 32.11 -7.79
CA THR A 152 -23.53 32.70 -9.15
C THR A 152 -22.84 34.07 -9.23
N GLY A 153 -21.88 34.36 -8.35
CA GLY A 153 -21.14 35.61 -8.32
C GLY A 153 -19.74 35.51 -8.95
N PRO A 154 -19.20 36.61 -9.51
CA PRO A 154 -17.86 36.64 -10.14
C PRO A 154 -16.67 36.39 -9.18
N ARG A 155 -16.94 36.12 -7.89
CA ARG A 155 -15.94 35.71 -6.88
C ARG A 155 -15.89 34.20 -6.61
N ALA A 156 -16.85 33.42 -7.08
CA ALA A 156 -16.91 31.97 -6.84
C ALA A 156 -15.87 31.17 -7.63
N THR A 157 -15.22 31.78 -8.63
CA THR A 157 -14.27 31.12 -9.54
C THR A 157 -12.81 31.16 -9.07
N ASN A 158 -12.49 31.83 -7.96
CA ASN A 158 -11.09 32.12 -7.60
C ASN A 158 -10.55 31.37 -6.36
N THR A 159 -11.28 30.39 -5.83
CA THR A 159 -10.74 29.52 -4.78
C THR A 159 -9.89 28.42 -5.41
N PRO A 160 -8.64 28.22 -4.93
CA PRO A 160 -7.78 27.20 -5.50
C PRO A 160 -8.34 25.81 -5.20
N VAL A 161 -8.12 24.85 -6.11
CA VAL A 161 -8.64 23.48 -5.99
C VAL A 161 -8.22 22.81 -4.67
N TRP A 162 -7.03 23.12 -4.16
CA TRP A 162 -6.51 22.59 -2.89
C TRP A 162 -7.09 23.27 -1.64
N SER A 163 -8.04 24.20 -1.79
CA SER A 163 -8.73 24.79 -0.64
C SER A 163 -9.88 23.91 -0.13
N HIS A 164 -10.44 23.03 -0.96
CA HIS A 164 -11.60 22.24 -0.56
C HIS A 164 -11.23 21.11 0.42
N LYS A 165 -12.23 20.67 1.19
CA LYS A 165 -12.04 19.75 2.32
C LYS A 165 -11.93 18.28 1.91
N TYR A 166 -12.68 17.84 0.89
CA TYR A 166 -12.86 16.42 0.57
C TYR A 166 -12.24 16.03 -0.76
N ALA A 167 -11.55 14.88 -0.78
CA ALA A 167 -11.08 14.23 -1.99
C ALA A 167 -11.86 12.94 -2.23
N VAL A 168 -12.02 12.61 -3.51
CA VAL A 168 -12.70 11.41 -3.97
C VAL A 168 -11.69 10.51 -4.65
N PHE A 169 -11.68 9.25 -4.21
CA PHE A 169 -10.94 8.15 -4.79
C PHE A 169 -11.93 7.19 -5.44
N SER A 170 -11.54 6.62 -6.58
CA SER A 170 -12.33 5.63 -7.30
C SER A 170 -11.67 4.27 -7.16
N ILE A 171 -12.46 3.25 -6.82
CA ILE A 171 -12.02 1.87 -6.72
C ILE A 171 -11.80 1.29 -8.12
N ASP A 172 -10.71 0.54 -8.29
CA ASP A 172 -10.31 -0.04 -9.58
C ASP A 172 -11.39 -1.01 -10.11
N ASP A 173 -11.86 -0.78 -11.34
CA ASP A 173 -12.91 -1.60 -11.98
C ASP A 173 -12.50 -3.08 -12.15
N ALA A 174 -11.21 -3.35 -12.30
CA ALA A 174 -10.67 -4.70 -12.41
C ALA A 174 -10.92 -5.50 -11.13
N TRP A 175 -10.68 -4.89 -9.96
CA TRP A 175 -10.97 -5.51 -8.67
C TRP A 175 -12.46 -5.81 -8.55
N TYR A 176 -13.32 -4.84 -8.91
CA TYR A 176 -14.77 -5.01 -8.84
C TYR A 176 -15.24 -6.18 -9.71
N SER A 177 -14.72 -6.28 -10.95
CA SER A 177 -15.05 -7.37 -11.86
C SER A 177 -14.58 -8.74 -11.35
N ASP A 178 -13.36 -8.82 -10.81
CA ASP A 178 -12.84 -10.05 -10.23
C ASP A 178 -13.63 -10.46 -8.97
N PHE A 179 -13.96 -9.50 -8.10
CA PHE A 179 -14.78 -9.74 -6.93
C PHE A 179 -16.20 -10.19 -7.31
N HIS A 180 -16.83 -9.58 -8.31
CA HIS A 180 -18.16 -9.99 -8.78
C HIS A 180 -18.18 -11.46 -9.23
N ARG A 181 -17.12 -11.92 -9.90
CA ARG A 181 -16.98 -13.32 -10.33
C ARG A 181 -16.70 -14.26 -9.16
N ILE A 182 -15.78 -13.90 -8.27
CA ILE A 182 -15.30 -14.78 -7.18
C ILE A 182 -16.29 -14.79 -6.01
N GLY A 183 -16.89 -13.65 -5.69
CA GLY A 183 -17.82 -13.46 -4.58
C GLY A 183 -19.22 -14.03 -4.80
N GLY A 184 -19.48 -14.71 -5.92
CA GLY A 184 -20.76 -15.35 -6.24
C GLY A 184 -21.82 -14.42 -6.82
N ALA A 185 -21.57 -13.11 -6.87
CA ALA A 185 -22.53 -12.11 -7.39
C ALA A 185 -22.87 -12.34 -8.87
N ALA A 186 -21.92 -12.80 -9.69
CA ALA A 186 -22.14 -13.11 -11.10
C ALA A 186 -23.20 -14.20 -11.38
N ALA A 187 -23.53 -15.02 -10.38
CA ALA A 187 -24.58 -16.04 -10.51
C ALA A 187 -25.98 -15.48 -10.20
N ARG A 188 -26.09 -14.23 -9.74
CA ARG A 188 -27.35 -13.56 -9.39
C ARG A 188 -27.76 -12.56 -10.47
N GLN A 189 -29.02 -12.13 -10.44
CA GLN A 189 -29.59 -11.22 -11.45
C GLN A 189 -29.17 -9.76 -11.29
N GLY A 190 -28.48 -9.39 -10.20
CA GLY A 190 -28.00 -8.04 -9.97
C GLY A 190 -26.51 -7.88 -10.29
N ASP A 191 -26.10 -6.62 -10.49
CA ASP A 191 -24.73 -6.20 -10.87
C ASP A 191 -23.98 -5.52 -9.69
N THR A 192 -24.54 -5.56 -8.47
CA THR A 192 -23.99 -4.84 -7.31
C THR A 192 -23.16 -5.76 -6.42
N ILE A 193 -22.35 -5.18 -5.53
CA ILE A 193 -21.59 -5.98 -4.54
C ILE A 193 -22.54 -6.62 -3.52
N GLU A 194 -23.70 -6.03 -3.29
CA GLU A 194 -24.70 -6.51 -2.33
C GLU A 194 -25.29 -7.86 -2.75
N ASP A 195 -25.16 -8.19 -4.03
CA ASP A 195 -25.51 -9.50 -4.58
C ASP A 195 -24.46 -10.58 -4.27
N ALA A 196 -23.35 -10.25 -3.60
CA ALA A 196 -22.36 -11.23 -3.19
C ALA A 196 -22.94 -12.28 -2.23
N ASP A 197 -22.23 -13.41 -2.10
CA ASP A 197 -22.57 -14.43 -1.13
C ASP A 197 -22.51 -13.90 0.30
N ALA A 198 -23.44 -14.36 1.14
CA ALA A 198 -23.61 -13.85 2.50
C ALA A 198 -22.34 -13.92 3.36
N GLN A 199 -21.43 -14.85 3.03
CA GLN A 199 -20.12 -14.97 3.67
C GLN A 199 -19.22 -13.74 3.51
N TRP A 200 -19.42 -12.94 2.45
CA TRP A 200 -18.64 -11.74 2.16
C TRP A 200 -19.14 -10.48 2.87
N MET A 201 -20.41 -10.47 3.30
CA MET A 201 -21.04 -9.25 3.84
C MET A 201 -20.30 -8.67 5.02
N ILE A 202 -19.76 -9.51 5.92
CA ILE A 202 -18.99 -9.04 7.08
C ILE A 202 -17.72 -8.31 6.62
N THR A 203 -16.97 -8.91 5.70
CA THR A 203 -15.74 -8.31 5.15
C THR A 203 -16.02 -7.02 4.39
N LEU A 204 -17.10 -6.97 3.60
CA LEU A 204 -17.50 -5.78 2.85
C LEU A 204 -17.93 -4.65 3.80
N ASP A 205 -18.76 -4.96 4.81
CA ASP A 205 -19.19 -3.98 5.81
C ASP A 205 -18.01 -3.41 6.62
N GLN A 206 -16.97 -4.22 6.87
CA GLN A 206 -15.74 -3.76 7.51
C GLN A 206 -14.92 -2.82 6.62
N LEU A 207 -14.86 -3.09 5.31
CA LEU A 207 -14.21 -2.23 4.34
C LEU A 207 -14.97 -0.92 4.15
N GLU A 208 -16.31 -0.94 4.21
CA GLU A 208 -17.15 0.25 4.20
C GLU A 208 -17.08 1.06 5.50
N LEU A 209 -16.37 0.55 6.52
CA LEU A 209 -16.25 1.15 7.85
C LEU A 209 -17.60 1.26 8.59
N CYS A 210 -18.65 0.59 8.09
CA CYS A 210 -19.98 0.52 8.68
C CYS A 210 -20.02 -0.33 9.97
N ARG A 211 -18.97 -1.12 10.23
CA ARG A 211 -18.84 -1.97 11.41
C ARG A 211 -17.59 -1.65 12.23
N PRO A 212 -17.66 -1.78 13.57
CA PRO A 212 -16.48 -1.73 14.43
C PRO A 212 -15.49 -2.85 14.09
N GLU A 213 -14.22 -2.69 14.46
CA GLU A 213 -13.13 -3.65 14.18
C GLU A 213 -13.39 -5.04 14.77
N ASP A 214 -13.31 -6.08 13.91
CA ASP A 214 -13.17 -7.47 14.36
C ASP A 214 -11.72 -7.63 14.84
N GLY A 215 -11.50 -7.41 16.13
CA GLY A 215 -10.17 -7.38 16.72
C GLY A 215 -9.51 -6.00 16.62
N PHE A 216 -9.00 -5.51 17.75
CA PHE A 216 -8.41 -4.17 17.81
C PHE A 216 -7.14 -4.08 16.97
N GLY A 217 -7.05 -3.04 16.13
CA GLY A 217 -5.88 -2.80 15.30
C GLY A 217 -5.84 -3.62 14.02
N THR A 218 -6.95 -4.22 13.61
CA THR A 218 -7.07 -4.93 12.33
C THR A 218 -6.83 -3.98 11.16
N LEU A 219 -5.99 -4.39 10.22
CA LEU A 219 -5.70 -3.58 9.03
C LEU A 219 -6.90 -3.61 8.08
N ARG A 220 -7.47 -2.43 7.81
CA ARG A 220 -8.59 -2.28 6.86
C ARG A 220 -8.21 -1.48 5.63
N TRP A 221 -7.63 -0.30 5.83
CA TRP A 221 -7.20 0.59 4.77
C TRP A 221 -5.80 1.10 5.04
N CYS A 222 -5.00 1.19 3.99
CA CYS A 222 -3.67 1.78 3.98
C CYS A 222 -3.66 3.03 3.11
N ILE A 223 -2.84 4.00 3.48
CA ILE A 223 -2.41 5.06 2.59
C ILE A 223 -1.10 4.60 1.95
N TRP A 224 -1.08 4.59 0.62
CA TRP A 224 0.14 4.44 -0.16
C TRP A 224 0.46 5.78 -0.82
N LEU A 225 1.62 6.34 -0.48
CA LEU A 225 2.16 7.53 -1.12
C LEU A 225 3.64 7.31 -1.41
N ASP A 226 3.99 7.25 -2.69
CA ASP A 226 5.33 6.98 -3.18
C ASP A 226 5.89 5.63 -2.69
N ASP A 227 6.96 5.64 -1.90
CA ASP A 227 7.59 4.50 -1.26
C ASP A 227 7.06 4.22 0.15
N ALA A 228 6.26 5.13 0.70
CA ALA A 228 5.68 5.02 2.04
C ALA A 228 4.29 4.37 2.01
N VAL A 229 4.08 3.40 2.91
CA VAL A 229 2.78 2.78 3.16
C VAL A 229 2.54 2.65 4.66
N LEU A 230 1.37 3.09 5.12
CA LEU A 230 0.95 3.09 6.53
C LEU A 230 -0.56 2.89 6.64
N ASP A 231 -1.04 2.47 7.82
CA ASP A 231 -2.46 2.45 8.15
C ASP A 231 -3.11 3.83 7.95
N LEU A 232 -4.28 3.84 7.30
CA LEU A 232 -5.12 5.01 7.15
C LEU A 232 -5.47 5.61 8.51
N ASP A 233 -6.07 4.80 9.38
CA ASP A 233 -6.34 5.11 10.78
C ASP A 233 -6.66 3.83 11.56
N PHE A 234 -6.89 3.95 12.88
CA PHE A 234 -7.36 2.87 13.76
C PHE A 234 -8.79 3.16 14.25
N PRO A 235 -9.84 2.92 13.43
CA PRO A 235 -11.23 3.05 13.87
C PRO A 235 -11.60 1.98 14.89
N VAL A 236 -11.40 2.28 16.19
CA VAL A 236 -11.80 1.34 17.26
C VAL A 236 -13.32 1.17 17.32
N GLU A 237 -14.07 2.23 16.98
CA GLU A 237 -15.54 2.21 16.87
C GLU A 237 -16.00 3.11 15.72
N ASP A 238 -17.27 2.95 15.31
CA ASP A 238 -17.93 3.85 14.35
C ASP A 238 -17.85 5.31 14.84
N GLY A 239 -17.52 6.23 13.93
CA GLY A 239 -17.36 7.65 14.22
C GLY A 239 -16.12 8.05 15.04
N ARG A 240 -15.24 7.11 15.42
CA ARG A 240 -13.97 7.42 16.13
C ARG A 240 -12.78 7.67 15.20
N MET A 241 -13.02 7.83 13.91
CA MET A 241 -11.99 8.24 12.96
C MET A 241 -11.48 9.63 13.29
N HIS A 242 -10.18 9.83 13.14
CA HIS A 242 -9.54 11.11 13.37
C HIS A 242 -9.84 12.17 12.31
N PHE A 243 -10.40 11.73 11.18
CA PHE A 243 -10.81 12.54 10.06
C PHE A 243 -11.98 11.86 9.36
N ASP A 244 -12.77 12.65 8.64
CA ASP A 244 -13.98 12.17 7.96
C ASP A 244 -13.61 11.29 6.75
N VAL A 245 -14.09 10.05 6.74
CA VAL A 245 -13.91 9.05 5.67
C VAL A 245 -15.25 8.35 5.46
N ASP A 246 -15.68 8.30 4.21
CA ASP A 246 -16.87 7.59 3.77
C ASP A 246 -16.49 6.66 2.62
N VAL A 247 -16.71 5.36 2.80
CA VAL A 247 -16.38 4.32 1.82
C VAL A 247 -17.68 3.72 1.33
N ASN A 248 -17.96 3.92 0.05
CA ASN A 248 -19.13 3.36 -0.60
C ASN A 248 -18.66 2.41 -1.71
N LEU A 249 -18.65 1.12 -1.41
CA LEU A 249 -18.16 0.10 -2.34
C LEU A 249 -19.13 -0.06 -3.53
N ASN A 250 -20.44 0.12 -3.32
CA ASN A 250 -21.45 0.11 -4.37
C ASN A 250 -21.21 1.18 -5.44
N GLN A 251 -20.90 2.40 -5.02
CA GLN A 251 -20.58 3.52 -5.91
C GLN A 251 -19.11 3.50 -6.35
N ARG A 252 -18.32 2.51 -5.92
CA ARG A 252 -16.88 2.40 -6.18
C ARG A 252 -16.12 3.66 -5.76
N ARG A 253 -16.54 4.29 -4.66
CA ARG A 253 -16.13 5.63 -4.27
C ARG A 253 -15.70 5.69 -2.82
N ILE A 254 -14.57 6.35 -2.58
CA ILE A 254 -14.11 6.70 -1.23
C ILE A 254 -13.99 8.22 -1.15
N ARG A 255 -14.63 8.82 -0.17
CA ARG A 255 -14.59 10.25 0.11
C ARG A 255 -13.84 10.48 1.41
N VAL A 256 -12.83 11.34 1.41
CA VAL A 256 -11.97 11.55 2.58
C VAL A 256 -11.61 13.02 2.79
N ALA A 257 -11.59 13.46 4.04
CA ALA A 257 -10.99 14.72 4.47
C ALA A 257 -9.46 14.69 4.27
N TRP A 258 -9.04 15.02 3.04
CA TRP A 258 -7.72 14.64 2.52
C TRP A 258 -6.55 15.38 3.17
N LYS A 259 -6.75 16.62 3.62
CA LYS A 259 -5.69 17.37 4.33
C LYS A 259 -5.36 16.72 5.66
N ASP A 260 -6.39 16.43 6.45
CA ASP A 260 -6.23 15.78 7.76
C ASP A 260 -5.59 14.40 7.61
N MET A 261 -6.04 13.63 6.61
CA MET A 261 -5.46 12.35 6.23
C MET A 261 -3.96 12.46 5.90
N LEU A 262 -3.59 13.33 4.94
CA LEU A 262 -2.20 13.44 4.50
C LEU A 262 -1.28 14.04 5.58
N PHE A 263 -1.72 15.03 6.35
CA PHE A 263 -0.90 15.56 7.44
C PHE A 263 -0.61 14.52 8.51
N ARG A 264 -1.60 13.68 8.86
CA ARG A 264 -1.39 12.58 9.80
C ARG A 264 -0.45 11.53 9.24
N PHE A 265 -0.60 11.20 7.96
CA PHE A 265 0.32 10.31 7.26
C PHE A 265 1.76 10.83 7.31
N LEU A 266 2.00 12.09 6.89
CA LEU A 266 3.33 12.70 6.88
C LEU A 266 3.95 12.78 8.29
N LYS A 267 3.14 13.08 9.33
CA LYS A 267 3.60 13.08 10.72
C LYS A 267 4.05 11.68 11.17
N THR A 268 3.27 10.67 10.78
CA THR A 268 3.53 9.28 11.15
C THR A 268 4.74 8.74 10.42
N GLU A 269 4.89 9.03 9.14
CA GLU A 269 6.04 8.61 8.34
C GLU A 269 7.34 9.28 8.81
N ARG A 270 7.30 10.59 9.14
CA ARG A 270 8.44 11.26 9.79
C ARG A 270 8.80 10.61 11.13
N ALA A 271 7.81 10.24 11.94
CA ALA A 271 8.05 9.55 13.20
C ALA A 271 8.68 8.17 13.00
N LEU A 272 8.26 7.43 11.97
CA LEU A 272 8.87 6.15 11.58
C LEU A 272 10.34 6.34 11.19
N ARG A 273 10.64 7.32 10.32
CA ARG A 273 12.02 7.64 9.92
C ARG A 273 12.90 7.95 11.14
N MET A 274 12.44 8.85 12.02
CA MET A 274 13.18 9.19 13.24
C MET A 274 13.40 7.97 14.13
N LEU A 275 12.41 7.09 14.25
CA LEU A 275 12.51 5.87 15.05
C LEU A 275 13.49 4.87 14.44
N LEU A 276 13.51 4.72 13.11
CA LEU A 276 14.49 3.89 12.40
C LEU A 276 15.92 4.39 12.65
N ASP A 277 16.13 5.70 12.61
CA ASP A 277 17.42 6.33 12.88
C ASP A 277 17.85 6.12 14.35
N GLU A 278 16.94 6.35 15.31
CA GLU A 278 17.19 6.21 16.75
C GLU A 278 17.53 4.77 17.14
N LYS A 279 16.80 3.80 16.57
CA LYS A 279 16.87 2.39 16.95
C LYS A 279 17.89 1.57 16.15
N ARG A 280 18.68 2.21 15.28
CA ARG A 280 19.61 1.55 14.34
C ARG A 280 20.58 0.55 14.98
N ASN A 281 21.01 0.80 16.21
CA ASN A 281 22.02 0.00 16.91
C ASN A 281 21.43 -0.93 17.98
N GLU A 282 20.10 -1.04 18.05
CA GLU A 282 19.45 -1.94 19.02
C GLU A 282 19.44 -3.39 18.53
N THR A 283 19.25 -4.32 19.45
CA THR A 283 18.95 -5.72 19.10
C THR A 283 17.49 -5.81 18.68
N PHE A 284 17.16 -6.48 17.58
CA PHE A 284 15.78 -6.58 17.10
C PHE A 284 15.17 -7.95 17.37
N THR A 285 13.87 -7.96 17.66
CA THR A 285 13.09 -9.18 17.87
C THR A 285 12.75 -9.84 16.54
N PHE A 286 12.28 -9.06 15.56
CA PHE A 286 11.94 -9.56 14.22
C PHE A 286 12.92 -9.02 13.17
N SER A 287 12.85 -7.73 12.87
CA SER A 287 13.78 -7.01 12.01
C SER A 287 13.75 -5.52 12.36
N HIS A 288 14.78 -4.76 11.96
CA HIS A 288 14.85 -3.32 12.26
C HIS A 288 13.60 -2.56 11.81
N SER A 289 13.17 -2.76 10.56
CA SER A 289 11.99 -2.10 10.01
C SER A 289 10.69 -2.59 10.64
N GLU A 290 10.58 -3.90 10.91
CA GLU A 290 9.38 -4.49 11.48
C GLU A 290 9.16 -4.05 12.93
N ASP A 291 10.21 -4.11 13.78
CA ASP A 291 10.12 -3.68 15.18
C ASP A 291 9.76 -2.20 15.29
N CYS A 292 10.37 -1.34 14.46
CA CYS A 292 10.03 0.08 14.42
C CYS A 292 8.58 0.32 13.98
N LEU A 293 8.10 -0.41 12.95
CA LEU A 293 6.73 -0.29 12.47
C LEU A 293 5.72 -0.83 13.49
N ARG A 294 6.01 -1.95 14.17
CA ARG A 294 5.21 -2.50 15.28
C ARG A 294 5.11 -1.50 16.41
N LEU A 295 6.23 -0.92 16.84
CA LEU A 295 6.24 0.07 17.92
C LEU A 295 5.37 1.28 17.57
N LEU A 296 5.49 1.79 16.34
CA LEU A 296 4.68 2.89 15.85
C LEU A 296 3.19 2.55 15.82
N ARG A 297 2.83 1.36 15.31
CA ARG A 297 1.45 0.86 15.25
C ARG A 297 0.86 0.74 16.66
N ARG A 298 1.57 0.07 17.58
CA ARG A 298 1.16 -0.07 19.00
C ARG A 298 0.97 1.28 19.67
N THR A 299 1.86 2.24 19.42
CA THR A 299 1.77 3.59 20.00
C THR A 299 0.54 4.34 19.49
N ARG A 300 0.28 4.28 18.17
CA ARG A 300 -0.90 4.90 17.56
C ARG A 300 -2.19 4.28 18.06
N LEU A 301 -2.27 2.95 18.11
CA LEU A 301 -3.42 2.23 18.64
C LEU A 301 -3.64 2.56 20.12
N ALA A 302 -2.59 2.54 20.96
CA ALA A 302 -2.72 2.90 22.37
C ALA A 302 -3.25 4.34 22.58
N ALA A 303 -2.92 5.25 21.68
CA ALA A 303 -3.34 6.65 21.70
C ALA A 303 -4.80 6.86 21.24
N SER A 304 -5.36 5.98 20.40
CA SER A 304 -6.76 6.06 19.99
C SER A 304 -7.75 5.47 21.01
N LEU A 305 -7.26 4.70 21.99
CA LEU A 305 -8.08 4.05 23.01
C LEU A 305 -8.55 5.01 24.11
N ASN A 306 -9.84 4.99 24.44
CA ASN A 306 -10.44 5.78 25.51
C ASN A 306 -10.20 5.13 26.89
N PRO A 307 -9.53 5.79 27.84
CA PRO A 307 -9.30 5.23 29.18
C PRO A 307 -10.59 4.97 29.99
N SER A 308 -11.69 5.62 29.64
CA SER A 308 -12.97 5.47 30.36
C SER A 308 -13.76 4.23 29.92
N ASP A 309 -13.51 3.73 28.71
CA ASP A 309 -14.19 2.54 28.21
C ASP A 309 -13.55 1.23 28.74
N LYS A 310 -14.38 0.22 28.99
CA LYS A 310 -13.93 -1.07 29.51
C LYS A 310 -13.20 -1.88 28.44
N LEU A 311 -13.69 -1.89 27.20
CA LEU A 311 -13.07 -2.62 26.10
C LEU A 311 -11.71 -2.00 25.77
N ASP A 312 -11.66 -0.67 25.66
CA ASP A 312 -10.41 0.05 25.39
C ASP A 312 -9.35 -0.14 26.48
N ARG A 313 -9.75 -0.22 27.75
CA ARG A 313 -8.84 -0.57 28.85
C ARG A 313 -8.30 -1.99 28.73
N HIS A 314 -9.15 -2.95 28.36
CA HIS A 314 -8.73 -4.33 28.12
C HIS A 314 -7.75 -4.43 26.95
N THR A 315 -8.00 -3.69 25.86
CA THR A 315 -7.09 -3.62 24.71
C THR A 315 -5.76 -2.99 25.09
N ARG A 316 -5.79 -1.87 25.84
CA ARG A 316 -4.56 -1.23 26.36
C ARG A 316 -3.74 -2.18 27.24
N TRP A 317 -4.42 -3.01 28.04
CA TRP A 317 -3.74 -4.05 28.83
C TRP A 317 -3.16 -5.15 27.92
N SER A 318 -3.93 -5.61 26.93
CA SER A 318 -3.50 -6.63 25.96
C SER A 318 -2.28 -6.19 25.15
N LEU A 319 -2.18 -4.91 24.78
CA LEU A 319 -1.01 -4.34 24.11
C LEU A 319 0.28 -4.46 24.93
N ARG A 320 0.20 -4.52 26.26
CA ARG A 320 1.35 -4.72 27.15
C ARG A 320 1.79 -6.18 27.25
N LEU A 321 0.94 -7.11 26.81
CA LEU A 321 1.21 -8.54 26.80
C LEU A 321 1.76 -9.04 25.47
N LEU A 322 1.73 -8.20 24.43
CA LEU A 322 2.38 -8.51 23.16
C LEU A 322 3.88 -8.72 23.33
N HIS A 323 4.49 -9.48 22.42
CA HIS A 323 5.92 -9.73 22.42
C HIS A 323 6.72 -8.43 22.54
N PRO A 324 7.73 -8.37 23.43
CA PRO A 324 8.59 -7.20 23.55
C PRO A 324 9.34 -6.99 22.24
N LEU A 325 9.42 -5.72 21.83
CA LEU A 325 10.18 -5.29 20.66
C LEU A 325 11.62 -4.95 21.10
N PHE A 326 12.56 -4.94 20.16
CA PHE A 326 13.96 -4.60 20.39
C PHE A 326 14.68 -5.52 21.40
N GLY A 327 14.50 -6.83 21.28
CA GLY A 327 15.15 -7.79 22.16
C GLY A 327 15.20 -9.21 21.60
N ARG A 328 15.61 -10.17 22.45
CA ARG A 328 15.48 -11.59 22.09
C ARG A 328 14.04 -12.05 22.34
N PRO A 329 13.42 -12.79 21.42
CA PRO A 329 12.08 -13.33 21.64
C PRO A 329 12.07 -14.17 22.93
N GLY A 330 11.08 -13.93 23.78
CA GLY A 330 10.87 -14.70 25.00
C GLY A 330 10.53 -16.15 24.65
N SER A 331 11.05 -17.12 25.42
CA SER A 331 10.90 -18.55 25.12
C SER A 331 9.47 -19.10 25.31
N HIS A 332 8.52 -18.28 25.76
CA HIS A 332 7.15 -18.70 26.01
C HIS A 332 6.19 -17.53 25.82
N ALA A 333 5.24 -17.65 24.89
CA ALA A 333 4.00 -16.89 24.93
C ALA A 333 2.90 -17.66 24.19
N HIS A 334 1.72 -17.73 24.82
CA HIS A 334 0.51 -18.11 24.12
C HIS A 334 0.16 -16.98 23.15
N ALA A 335 0.09 -17.27 21.85
CA ALA A 335 -0.31 -16.29 20.85
C ALA A 335 -1.68 -15.71 21.24
N THR A 336 -1.72 -14.40 21.48
CA THR A 336 -2.98 -13.72 21.76
C THR A 336 -3.68 -13.36 20.44
N ALA A 337 -5.02 -13.22 20.44
CA ALA A 337 -5.73 -12.80 19.24
C ALA A 337 -5.19 -11.47 18.67
N LEU A 338 -4.81 -10.53 19.55
CA LEU A 338 -4.22 -9.24 19.17
C LEU A 338 -2.85 -9.38 18.51
N GLU A 339 -2.08 -10.40 18.89
CA GLU A 339 -0.79 -10.70 18.28
C GLU A 339 -0.96 -11.20 16.85
N THR A 340 -1.90 -12.14 16.62
CA THR A 340 -2.25 -12.59 15.26
C THR A 340 -2.73 -11.42 14.40
N THR A 341 -3.55 -10.52 14.95
CA THR A 341 -3.98 -9.30 14.25
C THR A 341 -2.80 -8.38 13.89
N GLU A 342 -1.87 -8.17 14.82
CA GLU A 342 -0.66 -7.37 14.57
C GLU A 342 0.22 -8.04 13.49
N ASP A 343 0.47 -9.34 13.60
CA ASP A 343 1.30 -10.09 12.65
C ASP A 343 0.73 -10.01 11.23
N ASN A 344 -0.58 -10.23 11.08
CA ASN A 344 -1.28 -10.15 9.79
C ASN A 344 -1.17 -8.74 9.19
N ALA A 345 -1.37 -7.71 10.01
CA ALA A 345 -1.28 -6.34 9.56
C ALA A 345 0.15 -5.93 9.18
N LEU A 346 1.15 -6.32 9.98
CA LEU A 346 2.55 -6.02 9.73
C LEU A 346 3.06 -6.74 8.48
N HIS A 347 2.70 -8.01 8.31
CA HIS A 347 3.03 -8.77 7.11
C HIS A 347 2.57 -8.04 5.86
N MET A 348 1.31 -7.60 5.84
CA MET A 348 0.74 -6.90 4.69
C MET A 348 1.39 -5.51 4.49
N LEU A 349 1.57 -4.72 5.55
CA LEU A 349 2.22 -3.41 5.43
C LEU A 349 3.66 -3.51 4.92
N LEU A 350 4.45 -4.44 5.43
CA LEU A 350 5.83 -4.66 4.98
C LEU A 350 5.85 -5.11 3.51
N LEU A 351 4.94 -5.99 3.09
CA LEU A 351 4.79 -6.40 1.71
C LEU A 351 4.45 -5.20 0.79
N LEU A 352 3.49 -4.37 1.19
CA LEU A 352 3.11 -3.17 0.43
C LEU A 352 4.24 -2.15 0.38
N ARG A 353 4.96 -1.89 1.49
CA ARG A 353 6.14 -1.01 1.52
C ARG A 353 7.26 -1.54 0.61
N ARG A 354 7.52 -2.85 0.63
CA ARG A 354 8.50 -3.46 -0.28
C ARG A 354 8.07 -3.29 -1.74
N THR A 355 6.78 -3.46 -2.04
CA THR A 355 6.23 -3.23 -3.38
C THR A 355 6.37 -1.76 -3.80
N ALA A 356 6.13 -0.83 -2.88
CA ALA A 356 6.23 0.61 -3.09
C ALA A 356 7.66 1.08 -3.34
N ALA A 357 8.64 0.49 -2.64
CA ALA A 357 10.06 0.80 -2.81
C ALA A 357 10.67 0.22 -4.10
N MET A 358 10.03 -0.78 -4.72
CA MET A 358 10.53 -1.38 -5.95
C MET A 358 10.20 -0.54 -7.19
N THR A 359 11.18 -0.40 -8.07
CA THR A 359 10.97 0.21 -9.39
C THR A 359 10.07 -0.66 -10.27
N THR A 360 9.39 -0.05 -11.24
CA THR A 360 8.57 -0.78 -12.22
C THR A 360 9.36 -1.87 -12.96
N ARG A 361 10.67 -1.63 -13.20
CA ARG A 361 11.56 -2.61 -13.83
C ARG A 361 11.81 -3.82 -12.92
N GLN A 362 12.04 -3.59 -11.63
CA GLN A 362 12.22 -4.68 -10.66
C GLN A 362 10.94 -5.50 -10.49
N LEU A 363 9.77 -4.85 -10.43
CA LEU A 363 8.48 -5.54 -10.36
C LEU A 363 8.24 -6.39 -11.63
N ALA A 364 8.52 -5.85 -12.81
CA ALA A 364 8.41 -6.59 -14.07
C ALA A 364 9.38 -7.76 -14.16
N TYR A 365 10.61 -7.59 -13.67
CA TYR A 365 11.59 -8.66 -13.58
C TYR A 365 11.11 -9.79 -12.65
N LEU A 366 10.64 -9.48 -11.45
CA LEU A 366 10.10 -10.46 -10.51
C LEU A 366 8.89 -11.21 -11.07
N ALA A 367 7.99 -10.50 -11.77
CA ALA A 367 6.85 -11.12 -12.44
C ALA A 367 7.31 -12.08 -13.56
N THR A 368 8.33 -11.69 -14.33
CA THR A 368 8.91 -12.53 -15.39
C THR A 368 9.56 -13.77 -14.79
N LEU A 369 10.40 -13.60 -13.76
CA LEU A 369 11.05 -14.70 -13.05
C LEU A 369 10.03 -15.69 -12.47
N ALA A 370 8.94 -15.19 -11.87
CA ALA A 370 7.86 -16.03 -11.36
C ALA A 370 7.12 -16.80 -12.45
N ALA A 371 6.88 -16.16 -13.60
CA ALA A 371 6.29 -16.85 -14.75
C ALA A 371 7.21 -17.95 -15.27
N GLU A 372 8.51 -17.67 -15.41
CA GLU A 372 9.51 -18.64 -15.86
C GLU A 372 9.67 -19.81 -14.90
N TYR A 373 9.70 -19.53 -13.60
CA TYR A 373 9.75 -20.57 -12.57
C TYR A 373 8.53 -21.51 -12.64
N ARG A 374 7.32 -20.96 -12.84
CA ARG A 374 6.11 -21.79 -13.02
C ARG A 374 6.16 -22.64 -14.28
N VAL A 375 6.67 -22.08 -15.39
CA VAL A 375 6.84 -22.85 -16.63
C VAL A 375 7.82 -23.99 -16.43
N MET A 376 8.94 -23.74 -15.74
CA MET A 376 9.90 -24.76 -15.35
C MET A 376 9.23 -25.85 -14.51
N GLU A 377 8.49 -25.47 -13.47
CA GLU A 377 7.80 -26.41 -12.57
C GLU A 377 6.81 -27.31 -13.32
N VAL A 378 5.97 -26.73 -14.20
CA VAL A 378 5.03 -27.49 -15.04
C VAL A 378 5.75 -28.46 -15.97
N ARG A 379 6.86 -28.03 -16.60
CA ARG A 379 7.64 -28.88 -17.51
C ARG A 379 8.31 -30.04 -16.78
N LEU A 380 8.88 -29.78 -15.60
CA LEU A 380 9.52 -30.83 -14.81
C LEU A 380 8.50 -31.82 -14.24
N ARG A 381 7.29 -31.37 -13.85
CA ARG A 381 6.19 -32.26 -13.48
C ARG A 381 5.75 -33.15 -14.65
N SER A 382 5.57 -32.57 -15.83
CA SER A 382 5.21 -33.35 -17.03
C SER A 382 6.27 -34.40 -17.38
N LEU A 383 7.56 -34.10 -17.18
CA LEU A 383 8.63 -35.09 -17.33
C LEU A 383 8.55 -36.20 -16.27
N ASP A 384 8.24 -35.85 -15.01
CA ASP A 384 8.01 -36.82 -13.93
C ASP A 384 6.87 -37.78 -14.27
N ASP A 385 5.74 -37.21 -14.71
CA ASP A 385 4.54 -37.97 -15.06
C ASP A 385 4.83 -38.94 -16.23
N ALA A 386 5.49 -38.46 -17.30
CA ALA A 386 5.89 -39.29 -18.43
C ALA A 386 6.87 -40.40 -18.03
N PHE A 387 7.80 -40.10 -17.12
CA PHE A 387 8.74 -41.10 -16.60
C PHE A 387 8.05 -42.12 -15.68
N ALA A 388 7.11 -41.69 -14.84
CA ALA A 388 6.34 -42.56 -13.97
C ALA A 388 5.48 -43.53 -14.79
N GLU A 389 4.86 -43.04 -15.87
CA GLU A 389 4.14 -43.87 -16.84
C GLU A 389 5.09 -44.86 -17.53
N PHE A 390 6.23 -44.40 -18.05
CA PHE A 390 7.25 -45.27 -18.65
C PHE A 390 7.67 -46.41 -17.70
N LYS A 391 7.93 -46.07 -16.44
CA LYS A 391 8.31 -47.02 -15.40
C LYS A 391 7.20 -48.04 -15.13
N SER A 392 5.93 -47.64 -15.21
CA SER A 392 4.80 -48.54 -14.97
C SER A 392 4.82 -49.75 -15.92
N TYR A 393 5.20 -49.55 -17.20
CA TYR A 393 5.37 -50.63 -18.19
C TYR A 393 6.55 -51.57 -17.91
N LEU A 394 7.58 -51.10 -17.20
CA LEU A 394 8.80 -51.86 -16.88
C LEU A 394 8.79 -52.51 -15.49
N SER A 395 7.70 -52.33 -14.74
CA SER A 395 7.62 -52.74 -13.33
C SER A 395 7.57 -54.27 -13.18
N MET A 396 8.74 -54.92 -13.14
CA MET A 396 8.85 -56.30 -12.63
C MET A 396 8.83 -56.31 -11.09
N PRO A 397 8.24 -57.34 -10.42
CA PRO A 397 8.27 -57.44 -8.97
C PRO A 397 9.72 -57.48 -8.47
N GLY A 398 10.16 -56.43 -7.76
CA GLY A 398 11.48 -56.35 -7.13
C GLY A 398 12.45 -55.29 -7.70
N PHE A 399 12.13 -54.60 -8.80
CA PHE A 399 12.96 -53.50 -9.33
C PHE A 399 12.25 -52.15 -9.15
N GLN A 400 12.67 -51.36 -8.15
CA GLN A 400 12.23 -49.96 -7.99
C GLN A 400 13.39 -49.01 -8.32
N MET A 401 13.48 -48.58 -9.58
CA MET A 401 14.28 -47.41 -9.96
C MET A 401 13.48 -46.15 -9.63
N ASN A 402 13.83 -45.44 -8.57
CA ASN A 402 13.29 -44.10 -8.32
C ASN A 402 14.26 -43.10 -8.95
N ILE A 403 13.86 -42.44 -10.05
CA ILE A 403 14.48 -41.16 -10.38
C ILE A 403 14.01 -40.22 -9.27
N LEU A 404 14.92 -39.88 -8.36
CA LEU A 404 14.72 -38.75 -7.48
C LEU A 404 14.75 -37.51 -8.36
N LEU A 405 13.60 -37.18 -8.97
CA LEU A 405 13.40 -35.79 -9.35
C LEU A 405 13.61 -34.98 -8.09
N PRO A 406 14.38 -33.88 -8.16
CA PRO A 406 14.83 -33.19 -6.96
C PRO A 406 13.63 -32.92 -6.06
N ALA A 407 13.84 -32.97 -4.73
CA ALA A 407 12.88 -32.56 -3.69
C ALA A 407 12.36 -31.09 -3.84
N MET A 408 12.62 -30.47 -5.00
CA MET A 408 12.20 -29.18 -5.50
C MET A 408 10.73 -29.17 -5.94
N ILE A 409 10.21 -30.24 -6.55
CA ILE A 409 8.79 -30.30 -6.98
C ILE A 409 7.86 -30.42 -5.77
N THR A 410 8.27 -31.15 -4.74
CA THR A 410 7.50 -31.40 -3.51
C THR A 410 7.42 -30.18 -2.58
N ASN A 411 8.39 -29.26 -2.64
CA ASN A 411 8.34 -27.99 -1.89
C ASN A 411 7.60 -26.86 -2.62
N ALA A 412 7.20 -27.06 -3.89
CA ALA A 412 6.61 -26.01 -4.72
C ALA A 412 5.25 -25.50 -4.21
N GLY A 413 4.52 -26.30 -3.43
CA GLY A 413 3.26 -25.87 -2.78
C GLY A 413 3.42 -24.83 -1.66
N HIS A 414 4.65 -24.49 -1.25
CA HIS A 414 4.93 -23.55 -0.15
C HIS A 414 5.50 -22.21 -0.63
N LEU A 415 5.59 -21.99 -1.94
CA LEU A 415 6.11 -20.73 -2.49
C LEU A 415 5.01 -19.67 -2.53
N PRO A 416 5.22 -18.50 -1.89
CA PRO A 416 4.29 -17.39 -2.01
C PRO A 416 4.06 -17.05 -3.49
N ARG A 417 2.80 -16.88 -3.89
CA ARG A 417 2.46 -16.68 -5.29
C ARG A 417 2.90 -15.32 -5.81
N ASN A 418 2.82 -14.31 -4.94
CA ASN A 418 3.35 -12.98 -5.16
C ASN A 418 4.90 -12.98 -5.03
N PRO A 419 5.66 -12.69 -6.10
CA PRO A 419 7.11 -12.73 -6.04
C PRO A 419 7.75 -11.59 -5.23
N VAL A 420 6.99 -10.55 -4.90
CA VAL A 420 7.45 -9.50 -3.98
C VAL A 420 7.51 -10.02 -2.54
N ALA A 421 6.75 -11.06 -2.20
CA ALA A 421 6.80 -11.70 -0.90
C ALA A 421 8.01 -12.66 -0.73
N TRP A 422 8.77 -12.94 -1.80
CA TRP A 422 9.89 -13.87 -1.72
C TRP A 422 11.05 -13.29 -0.90
N PRO A 423 11.51 -13.99 0.15
CA PRO A 423 12.77 -13.64 0.82
C PRO A 423 13.91 -13.56 -0.20
N ASP A 424 14.89 -12.68 0.02
CA ASP A 424 15.98 -12.48 -0.95
C ASP A 424 16.78 -13.76 -1.21
N ASP A 425 17.01 -14.59 -0.18
CA ASP A 425 17.65 -15.89 -0.31
C ASP A 425 16.84 -16.87 -1.17
N LEU A 426 15.50 -16.80 -1.08
CA LEU A 426 14.61 -17.64 -1.88
C LEU A 426 14.60 -17.18 -3.33
N ARG A 427 14.53 -15.87 -3.57
CA ARG A 427 14.65 -15.29 -4.91
C ARG A 427 15.96 -15.71 -5.57
N ALA A 428 17.09 -15.55 -4.88
CA ALA A 428 18.40 -15.92 -5.42
C ALA A 428 18.47 -17.42 -5.80
N LYS A 429 17.89 -18.30 -4.96
CA LYS A 429 17.78 -19.73 -5.29
C LYS A 429 16.93 -19.99 -6.53
N ILE A 430 15.80 -19.31 -6.67
CA ILE A 430 14.90 -19.43 -7.84
C ILE A 430 15.61 -18.94 -9.10
N GLU A 431 16.32 -17.82 -9.04
CA GLU A 431 17.09 -17.28 -10.18
C GLU A 431 18.10 -18.30 -10.70
N VAL A 432 18.94 -18.85 -9.82
CA VAL A 432 19.94 -19.87 -10.18
C VAL A 432 19.28 -21.12 -10.78
N GLN A 433 18.13 -21.54 -10.23
CA GLN A 433 17.39 -22.70 -10.73
C GLN A 433 16.82 -22.46 -12.12
N VAL A 434 16.17 -21.31 -12.34
CA VAL A 434 15.59 -20.95 -13.64
C VAL A 434 16.69 -20.81 -14.69
N GLU A 435 17.83 -20.20 -14.36
CA GLU A 435 18.97 -20.11 -15.27
C GLU A 435 19.51 -21.50 -15.65
N ARG A 436 19.69 -22.38 -14.67
CA ARG A 436 20.13 -23.76 -14.91
C ARG A 436 19.15 -24.52 -15.80
N TRP A 437 17.84 -24.41 -15.52
CA TRP A 437 16.81 -25.05 -16.32
C TRP A 437 16.80 -24.50 -17.75
N LYS A 438 16.89 -23.18 -17.93
CA LYS A 438 16.98 -22.57 -19.26
C LYS A 438 18.14 -23.12 -20.08
N ALA A 439 19.31 -23.32 -19.46
CA ALA A 439 20.47 -23.93 -20.11
C ALA A 439 20.25 -25.39 -20.49
N GLN A 440 19.39 -26.12 -19.78
CA GLN A 440 19.08 -27.54 -19.99
C GLN A 440 17.78 -27.78 -20.76
N LYS A 441 17.04 -26.73 -21.11
CA LYS A 441 15.66 -26.81 -21.62
C LYS A 441 15.54 -27.71 -22.85
N ALA A 442 16.44 -27.55 -23.83
CA ALA A 442 16.42 -28.37 -25.05
C ALA A 442 16.62 -29.86 -24.76
N THR A 443 17.47 -30.20 -23.78
CA THR A 443 17.69 -31.58 -23.34
C THR A 443 16.47 -32.13 -22.62
N VAL A 444 15.85 -31.35 -21.73
CA VAL A 444 14.60 -31.72 -21.04
C VAL A 444 13.50 -31.99 -22.05
N ASP A 445 13.29 -31.08 -23.00
CA ASP A 445 12.27 -31.22 -24.05
C ASP A 445 12.50 -32.48 -24.91
N HIS A 446 13.76 -32.79 -25.23
CA HIS A 446 14.10 -34.02 -25.98
C HIS A 446 13.83 -35.29 -25.17
N LEU A 447 14.19 -35.30 -23.88
CA LEU A 447 13.93 -36.44 -22.99
C LEU A 447 12.43 -36.67 -22.79
N THR A 448 11.65 -35.60 -22.60
CA THR A 448 10.18 -35.69 -22.52
C THR A 448 9.62 -36.31 -23.80
N ALA A 449 9.99 -35.80 -24.97
CA ALA A 449 9.51 -36.35 -26.24
C ALA A 449 9.90 -37.82 -26.45
N MET A 450 11.11 -38.22 -26.03
CA MET A 450 11.57 -39.60 -26.11
C MET A 450 10.76 -40.52 -25.18
N LEU A 451 10.46 -40.08 -23.95
CA LEU A 451 9.64 -40.83 -23.00
C LEU A 451 8.19 -40.96 -23.49
N GLU A 452 7.59 -39.88 -23.98
CA GLU A 452 6.25 -39.91 -24.57
C GLU A 452 6.17 -40.87 -25.76
N ALA A 453 7.14 -40.84 -26.68
CA ALA A 453 7.19 -41.78 -27.80
C ALA A 453 7.38 -43.23 -27.33
N SER A 454 8.18 -43.45 -26.27
CA SER A 454 8.38 -44.78 -25.69
C SER A 454 7.12 -45.30 -25.01
N ASN A 455 6.38 -44.45 -24.29
CA ASN A 455 5.09 -44.80 -23.67
C ASN A 455 4.08 -45.18 -24.74
N GLN A 456 4.02 -44.44 -25.85
CA GLN A 456 3.16 -44.78 -26.99
C GLN A 456 3.51 -46.15 -27.60
N ALA A 457 4.80 -46.46 -27.73
CA ALA A 457 5.25 -47.74 -28.27
C ALA A 457 4.96 -48.92 -27.32
N MET A 458 5.10 -48.72 -26.00
CA MET A 458 4.83 -49.76 -24.99
C MET A 458 3.34 -49.91 -24.64
N GLY A 459 2.53 -48.88 -24.90
CA GLY A 459 1.08 -48.92 -24.74
C GLY A 459 0.34 -49.61 -25.89
N VAL A 460 1.05 -50.18 -26.87
CA VAL A 460 0.48 -50.97 -27.96
C VAL A 460 -0.06 -52.30 -27.38
N PRO A 461 -1.35 -52.62 -27.56
CA PRO A 461 -1.95 -53.87 -27.08
C PRO A 461 -1.22 -55.11 -27.60
N ASP A 462 -1.09 -56.16 -26.78
CA ASP A 462 -0.39 -57.41 -27.12
C ASP A 462 -0.95 -58.09 -28.39
N ASP A 463 -2.22 -57.85 -28.73
CA ASP A 463 -2.95 -58.35 -29.89
C ASP A 463 -2.71 -57.56 -31.20
N SER A 464 -1.92 -56.48 -31.16
CA SER A 464 -1.65 -55.63 -32.32
C SER A 464 -0.75 -56.28 -33.38
N PHE A 465 -0.03 -57.33 -33.02
CA PHE A 465 0.87 -58.08 -33.91
C PHE A 465 0.28 -59.42 -34.37
N ASP A 466 -0.86 -59.85 -33.81
CA ASP A 466 -1.51 -61.12 -34.12
C ASP A 466 -2.46 -61.05 -35.34
N GLN A 467 -2.73 -59.86 -35.88
CA GLN A 467 -3.54 -59.65 -37.09
C GLN A 467 -2.73 -59.59 -38.40
N LEU A 468 -1.53 -60.14 -38.44
CA LEU A 468 -0.86 -60.43 -39.70
C LEU A 468 -1.35 -61.80 -40.21
N GLU A 469 -2.59 -61.84 -40.72
CA GLU A 469 -2.99 -62.91 -41.64
C GLU A 469 -2.00 -62.89 -42.81
N SER A 470 -1.10 -63.88 -42.80
CA SER A 470 -0.12 -64.09 -43.84
C SER A 470 -0.82 -64.50 -45.13
N ASP A 471 -0.93 -63.58 -46.08
CA ASP A 471 -1.12 -63.93 -47.48
C ASP A 471 0.20 -64.53 -48.01
N PHE A 472 0.41 -65.83 -47.78
CA PHE A 472 1.35 -66.68 -48.51
C PHE A 472 0.73 -68.04 -48.83
#